data_AF-A0A0D2XZY4-F1
#
_entry.id   AF-A0A0D2XZY4-F1
#
_cell.length_a   1.000
_cell.length_b   1.000
_cell.length_c   1.000
_cell.angle_alpha   90.00
_cell.angle_beta   90.00
_cell.angle_gamma   90.00
#
_symmetry.space_group_name_H-M   'P 1'
#
loop_
_entity.id
_entity.type
_entity.pdbx_description
1 polymer ?
#
loop_
_entity_poly.entity_id
_entity_poly.type
_entity_poly.pdbx_seq_one_letter_code
_entity_poly.pdbx_strand_id
1 'polypeptide(L)' 'MKLLGAWEMENLLSGLEAMVTRMFQKGLGWTDAEVTVFLAFLRKEIKNPRMHGYWPYYVVYAQKPQGD' A
#
# COMPACT_ATOMS: atom_id res chain seq x y z
N MET A 1 -12.83 12.04 8.72
CA MET A 1 -12.53 11.17 7.55
C MET A 1 -11.53 11.77 6.57
N LYS A 2 -11.59 13.06 6.18
CA LYS A 2 -10.69 13.62 5.14
C LYS A 2 -9.19 13.57 5.50
N LEU A 3 -8.82 13.91 6.74
CA LEU A 3 -7.42 13.89 7.18
C LEU A 3 -6.88 12.46 7.32
N LEU A 4 -7.64 11.57 7.96
CA LEU A 4 -7.28 10.15 8.10
C LEU A 4 -7.11 9.49 6.73
N GLY A 5 -8.02 9.74 5.79
CA GLY A 5 -7.90 9.24 4.42
C GLY A 5 -6.66 9.78 3.70
N ALA A 6 -6.28 11.05 3.93
CA ALA A 6 -5.05 11.60 3.39
C ALA A 6 -3.79 10.95 3.98
N TRP A 7 -3.78 10.67 5.28
CA TRP A 7 -2.67 9.96 5.94
C TRP A 7 -2.54 8.52 5.46
N GLU A 8 -3.64 7.80 5.33
CA GLU A 8 -3.64 6.44 4.77
C GLU A 8 -3.19 6.42 3.30
N MET A 9 -3.65 7.38 2.49
CA MET A 9 -3.19 7.53 1.11
C MET A 9 -1.66 7.75 1.05
N GLU A 10 -1.12 8.62 1.91
CA GLU A 10 0.32 8.86 1.97
C GLU A 10 1.08 7.61 2.46
N ASN A 11 0.57 6.92 3.47
CA ASN A 11 1.13 5.68 3.96
C ASN A 11 1.22 4.64 2.83
N LEU A 12 0.12 4.42 2.10
CA LEU A 12 0.09 3.52 0.94
C LEU A 12 1.09 3.92 -0.14
N LEU A 13 1.12 5.21 -0.51
CA LEU A 13 2.02 5.72 -1.55
C LEU A 13 3.49 5.54 -1.19
N SER A 14 3.86 5.68 0.08
CA SER A 14 5.24 5.50 0.55
C SER A 14 5.74 4.05 0.44
N GLY A 15 4.85 3.06 0.64
CA GLY A 15 5.17 1.63 0.57
C GLY A 15 4.94 0.99 -0.79
N LEU A 16 4.25 1.69 -1.70
CA LEU A 16 3.69 1.12 -2.93
C LEU A 16 4.74 0.44 -3.83
N GLU A 17 5.89 1.09 -4.00
CA GLU A 17 6.93 0.60 -4.90
C GLU A 17 7.50 -0.74 -4.44
N ALA A 18 7.87 -0.87 -3.16
CA ALA A 18 8.40 -2.12 -2.62
C ALA A 18 7.38 -3.27 -2.69
N MET A 19 6.10 -2.97 -2.42
CA MET A 19 5.01 -3.96 -2.50
C MET A 19 4.85 -4.48 -3.93
N VAL A 20 4.75 -3.59 -4.91
CA VAL A 20 4.50 -3.95 -6.31
C VAL A 20 5.73 -4.61 -6.92
N THR A 21 6.91 -4.02 -6.79
CA THR A 21 8.12 -4.49 -7.47
C THR A 21 8.43 -5.94 -7.15
N ARG A 22 8.44 -6.32 -5.85
CA ARG A 22 8.73 -7.71 -5.47
C ARG A 22 7.69 -8.70 -6.01
N MET A 23 6.40 -8.35 -5.94
CA MET A 23 5.33 -9.24 -6.39
C MET A 23 5.36 -9.43 -7.91
N PHE A 24 5.54 -8.36 -8.67
CA PHE A 24 5.44 -8.39 -10.13
C PHE A 24 6.70 -8.99 -10.77
N GLN A 25 7.88 -8.69 -10.22
CA GLN A 25 9.11 -9.28 -10.74
C GLN A 25 9.24 -10.76 -10.38
N LYS A 26 9.10 -11.11 -9.09
CA LYS A 26 9.29 -12.51 -8.66
C LYS A 26 8.08 -13.40 -8.96
N GLY A 27 6.87 -12.84 -8.92
CA GLY A 27 5.64 -13.59 -9.14
C GLY A 27 5.24 -13.65 -10.62
N LEU A 28 5.41 -12.56 -11.36
CA LEU A 28 4.94 -12.44 -12.75
C LEU A 28 6.07 -12.32 -13.78
N GLY A 29 7.34 -12.24 -13.34
CA GLY A 29 8.49 -12.18 -14.24
C GLY A 29 8.66 -10.84 -14.97
N TRP A 30 8.00 -9.77 -14.48
CA TRP A 30 8.07 -8.46 -15.14
C TRP A 30 9.46 -7.84 -15.06
N THR A 31 9.78 -7.04 -16.06
CA THR A 31 10.99 -6.20 -16.10
C THR A 31 10.83 -4.96 -15.21
N ASP A 32 11.95 -4.36 -14.81
CA ASP A 32 11.98 -3.08 -14.07
C ASP A 32 11.20 -1.97 -14.80
N ALA A 33 11.29 -1.93 -16.12
CA ALA A 33 10.64 -0.93 -16.95
C ALA A 33 9.11 -1.07 -16.91
N GLU A 34 8.59 -2.29 -17.05
CA GLU A 34 7.14 -2.56 -16.97
C GLU A 34 6.59 -2.20 -15.58
N VAL A 35 7.31 -2.56 -14.52
CA VAL A 35 6.94 -2.22 -13.14
C VAL A 35 6.92 -0.71 -12.94
N THR A 36 7.93 0.00 -13.44
CA THR A 36 8.04 1.47 -13.31
C THR A 36 6.87 2.18 -14.00
N VAL A 37 6.54 1.75 -15.22
CA VAL A 37 5.39 2.29 -15.97
C VAL A 37 4.08 2.02 -15.22
N PHE A 38 3.88 0.80 -14.74
CA PHE A 38 2.69 0.44 -13.98
C PHE A 38 2.54 1.24 -12.68
N LEU A 39 3.63 1.42 -11.93
CA LEU A 39 3.65 2.25 -10.72
C LEU A 39 3.27 3.70 -10.99
N ALA A 40 3.65 4.27 -12.14
CA ALA A 40 3.24 5.62 -12.51
C ALA A 40 1.72 5.74 -12.67
N PHE A 41 1.08 4.77 -13.34
CA PHE A 41 -0.37 4.72 -13.46
C PHE A 41 -1.05 4.46 -12.11
N LEU A 42 -0.54 3.53 -11.32
CA LEU A 42 -1.14 3.17 -10.04
C LEU A 42 -1.14 4.33 -9.05
N ARG A 43 -0.06 5.13 -8.99
CA ARG A 43 0.02 6.34 -8.16
C ARG A 43 -1.06 7.37 -8.53
N LYS A 44 -1.40 7.48 -9.81
CA LYS A 44 -2.46 8.38 -10.29
C LYS A 44 -3.84 7.90 -9.83
N GLU A 45 -4.10 6.60 -9.95
CA GLU A 45 -5.39 6.02 -9.53
C GLU A 45 -5.59 6.07 -8.01
N ILE A 46 -4.55 5.82 -7.21
CA ILE A 46 -4.64 5.94 -5.74
C ILE A 46 -4.99 7.37 -5.32
N LYS A 47 -4.48 8.38 -6.03
CA LYS A 47 -4.77 9.80 -5.76
C LYS A 47 -6.12 10.27 -6.31
N ASN A 48 -6.87 9.42 -7.02
CA ASN A 48 -8.16 9.79 -7.58
C ASN A 48 -9.25 9.75 -6.50
N PRO A 49 -9.79 10.89 -6.05
CA PRO A 49 -10.77 10.93 -4.95
C PRO A 49 -12.14 10.34 -5.32
N ARG A 50 -12.36 10.01 -6.61
CA ARG A 50 -13.56 9.30 -7.06
C ARG A 50 -13.47 7.79 -6.86
N MET A 51 -12.25 7.27 -6.64
CA MET A 51 -12.00 5.87 -6.31
C MET A 51 -11.91 5.73 -4.80
N HIS A 52 -12.75 4.87 -4.21
CA HIS A 52 -12.72 4.61 -2.77
C HIS A 52 -12.41 3.13 -2.53
N GLY A 53 -11.16 2.85 -2.17
CA GLY A 53 -10.71 1.51 -1.81
C GLY A 53 -11.20 1.14 -0.41
N TYR A 54 -11.72 -0.06 -0.27
CA TYR A 54 -12.03 -0.67 1.02
C TYR A 54 -11.18 -1.92 1.20
N TRP A 55 -10.55 -2.06 2.36
CA TRP A 55 -9.83 -3.27 2.75
C TRP A 55 -9.96 -3.52 4.25
N PRO A 56 -9.94 -4.78 4.70
CA PRO A 56 -10.00 -5.11 6.11
C PRO A 56 -8.67 -4.75 6.80
N TYR A 57 -8.73 -3.92 7.84
CA TYR A 57 -7.63 -3.71 8.77
C TYR A 57 -7.88 -4.50 10.05
N TYR A 58 -6.98 -5.43 10.36
CA TYR A 58 -7.00 -6.18 11.61
C TYR A 58 -6.04 -5.55 12.60
N VAL A 59 -6.57 -4.99 13.68
CA VAL A 59 -5.77 -4.46 14.79
C VAL A 59 -5.75 -5.48 15.91
N VAL A 60 -4.57 -6.02 16.20
CA VAL A 60 -4.35 -6.97 17.31
C VAL A 60 -3.46 -6.30 18.33
N TYR A 61 -3.88 -6.32 19.59
CA TYR A 61 -3.10 -5.80 20.72
C TYR A 61 -2.82 -6.94 21.70
N ALA A 62 -1.67 -6.88 22.35
CA ALA A 62 -1.27 -7.81 23.39
C ALA A 62 -0.63 -7.04 24.54
N GLN A 63 -0.83 -7.52 25.77
CA GLN A 63 -0.19 -6.98 26.95
C GLN A 63 1.00 -7.88 27.31
N LYS A 64 2.18 -7.28 27.50
CA LYS A 64 3.33 -8.00 28.04
C LYS A 64 2.96 -8.57 29.42
N PRO A 65 3.24 -9.86 29.70
CA PRO A 65 3.00 -10.42 31.03
C PRO A 65 3.74 -9.59 32.08
N GLN A 66 3.04 -9.23 33.16
CA GLN A 66 3.68 -8.77 34.37
C GLN A 66 4.16 -10.03 35.08
N GLY A 67 5.48 -10.24 35.14
CA GLY A 67 6.03 -11.31 35.97
C GLY A 67 5.76 -11.02 37.44
N ASP A 68 5.73 -12.06 38.26
CA ASP A 68 5.85 -11.91 39.71
C ASP A 68 7.19 -11.22 40.09
#